data_AF-A0A8C2IRX3-F1
#
_entry.id   AF-A0A8C2IRX3-F1
#
_cell.length_a   1.000
_cell.length_b   1.000
_cell.length_c   1.000
_cell.angle_alpha   90.00
_cell.angle_beta   90.00
_cell.angle_gamma   90.00
#
_symmetry.space_group_name_H-M   'P 1'
#
loop_
_entity.id
_entity.type
_entity.pdbx_description
1 polymer ?
#
loop_
_entity_poly.entity_id
_entity_poly.type
_entity_poly.pdbx_seq_one_letter_code
_entity_poly.pdbx_strand_id
1 'polypeptide(L)'
;MASLWRSYHALMAKHPWTLQIITAGSLVGVGDVISKQLIERRGLANHSVRRTTKMISIGFFFVGPVVGGWYKVLDKLVTGGTKSAALKKMLVDQVGFAPCFLGAFLGISGVLNGLTVKENVAKLKRDYMDALISSYYLWPPVQIANFYFIPLHHRLAVVQIVAVAWNSYLSWKANKM
;
A
#
# COMPACT_ATOMS: atom_id res chain seq x y z
N MET A 1 -27.25 -3.96 2.40
CA MET A 1 -25.96 -3.24 2.43
C MET A 1 -25.58 -2.72 3.82
N ALA A 2 -26.51 -2.26 4.66
CA ALA A 2 -26.21 -1.81 6.03
C ALA A 2 -25.74 -2.92 7.02
N SER A 3 -26.16 -4.18 6.84
CA SER A 3 -25.73 -5.29 7.72
C SER A 3 -24.28 -5.69 7.47
N LEU A 4 -23.85 -5.80 6.20
CA LEU A 4 -22.45 -6.03 5.83
C LEU A 4 -21.52 -4.95 6.38
N TRP A 5 -21.93 -3.68 6.32
CA TRP A 5 -21.18 -2.57 6.87
C TRP A 5 -21.05 -2.63 8.40
N ARG A 6 -22.15 -2.96 9.10
CA ARG A 6 -22.15 -3.13 10.57
C ARG A 6 -21.34 -4.35 11.00
N SER A 7 -21.45 -5.48 10.29
CA SER A 7 -20.66 -6.68 10.55
C SER A 7 -19.17 -6.44 10.28
N TYR A 8 -18.81 -5.68 9.23
CA TYR A 8 -17.44 -5.28 8.95
C TYR A 8 -16.86 -4.40 10.06
N HIS A 9 -17.62 -3.41 10.54
CA HIS A 9 -17.22 -2.59 11.69
C HIS A 9 -17.10 -3.40 12.99
N ALA A 10 -18.00 -4.36 13.22
CA ALA A 10 -17.97 -5.23 14.40
C ALA A 10 -16.78 -6.20 14.37
N LEU A 11 -16.45 -6.78 13.21
CA LEU A 11 -15.25 -7.57 13.05
C LEU A 11 -13.98 -6.72 13.16
N MET A 12 -13.97 -5.47 12.64
CA MET A 12 -12.85 -4.54 12.79
C MET A 12 -12.56 -4.21 14.26
N ALA A 13 -13.60 -4.06 15.07
CA ALA A 13 -13.47 -3.83 16.50
C ALA A 13 -12.97 -5.08 17.25
N LYS A 14 -13.32 -6.29 16.78
CA LYS A 14 -13.02 -7.56 17.47
C LYS A 14 -11.67 -8.16 17.08
N HIS A 15 -11.26 -8.04 15.81
CA HIS A 15 -9.99 -8.56 15.28
C HIS A 15 -9.34 -7.55 14.30
N PRO A 16 -8.84 -6.41 14.81
CA PRO A 16 -8.26 -5.35 13.98
C PRO A 16 -7.06 -5.83 13.16
N TRP A 17 -6.28 -6.79 13.68
CA TRP A 17 -5.09 -7.33 13.01
C TRP A 17 -5.41 -8.22 11.80
N THR A 18 -6.35 -9.16 11.95
CA THR A 18 -6.72 -10.08 10.87
C THR A 18 -7.34 -9.33 9.69
N LEU A 19 -8.17 -8.34 9.96
CA LEU A 19 -8.79 -7.53 8.92
C LEU A 19 -7.83 -6.58 8.22
N GLN A 20 -6.84 -6.04 8.93
CA GLN A 20 -5.78 -5.23 8.30
C GLN A 20 -4.96 -6.07 7.32
N ILE A 21 -4.60 -7.30 7.69
CA ILE A 21 -3.85 -8.23 6.81
C ILE A 21 -4.69 -8.60 5.58
N ILE A 22 -5.97 -8.95 5.77
CA ILE A 22 -6.89 -9.29 4.66
C ILE A 22 -7.12 -8.10 3.73
N THR A 23 -7.29 -6.91 4.30
CA THR A 23 -7.51 -5.67 3.52
C THR A 23 -6.26 -5.29 2.75
N ALA A 24 -5.08 -5.36 3.36
CA ALA A 24 -3.81 -5.08 2.69
C ALA A 24 -3.53 -6.09 1.56
N GLY A 25 -3.70 -7.39 1.82
CA GLY A 25 -3.50 -8.44 0.82
C GLY A 25 -4.47 -8.31 -0.37
N SER A 26 -5.73 -7.99 -0.11
CA SER A 26 -6.73 -7.77 -1.17
C SER A 26 -6.46 -6.50 -1.98
N LEU A 27 -6.05 -5.39 -1.36
CA LEU A 27 -5.65 -4.16 -2.05
C LEU A 27 -4.43 -4.35 -2.96
N VAL A 28 -3.40 -5.05 -2.48
CA VAL A 28 -2.20 -5.36 -3.29
C VAL A 28 -2.58 -6.28 -4.46
N GLY A 29 -3.42 -7.29 -4.22
CA GLY A 29 -3.93 -8.18 -5.27
C GLY A 29 -4.74 -7.45 -6.35
N VAL A 30 -5.66 -6.57 -5.94
CA VAL A 30 -6.45 -5.73 -6.86
C VAL A 30 -5.55 -4.77 -7.65
N GLY A 31 -4.56 -4.16 -6.98
CA GLY A 31 -3.57 -3.31 -7.64
C GLY A 31 -2.76 -4.06 -8.71
N ASP A 32 -2.34 -5.29 -8.45
CA ASP A 32 -1.64 -6.11 -9.45
C ASP A 32 -2.53 -6.42 -10.67
N VAL A 33 -3.82 -6.73 -10.46
CA VAL A 33 -4.78 -6.98 -11.54
C VAL A 33 -4.98 -5.72 -12.41
N ILE A 34 -5.17 -4.56 -11.79
CA ILE A 34 -5.36 -3.29 -12.49
C ILE A 34 -4.08 -2.89 -13.24
N SER A 35 -2.92 -3.06 -12.61
CA SER A 35 -1.62 -2.84 -13.25
C SER A 35 -1.47 -3.66 -14.54
N LYS A 36 -1.83 -4.94 -14.48
CA LYS A 36 -1.73 -5.85 -15.63
C LYS A 36 -2.72 -5.54 -16.75
N GLN A 37 -3.99 -5.28 -16.40
CA GLN A 37 -5.04 -5.05 -17.39
C GLN A 37 -5.00 -3.64 -17.99
N LEU A 38 -4.73 -2.63 -17.17
CA LEU A 38 -4.86 -1.23 -17.57
C LEU A 38 -3.52 -0.62 -18.05
N ILE A 39 -2.40 -0.98 -17.40
CA ILE A 39 -1.09 -0.37 -17.65
C ILE A 39 -0.27 -1.24 -18.62
N GLU A 40 -0.15 -2.53 -18.36
CA GLU A 40 0.64 -3.44 -19.23
C GLU A 40 -0.12 -3.89 -20.49
N ARG A 41 -1.43 -3.60 -20.62
CA ARG A 41 -2.35 -4.04 -21.71
C ARG A 41 -2.14 -5.51 -22.13
N ARG A 42 -1.72 -6.37 -21.19
CA ARG A 42 -1.55 -7.81 -21.47
C ARG A 42 -2.93 -8.44 -21.37
N GLY A 43 -3.48 -8.86 -22.51
CA GLY A 43 -4.77 -9.55 -22.58
C GLY A 43 -4.81 -10.78 -21.66
N LEU A 44 -6.05 -11.18 -21.28
CA LEU A 44 -6.38 -12.23 -20.32
C LEU A 44 -5.69 -13.60 -20.53
N ALA A 45 -5.09 -13.84 -21.70
CA ALA A 45 -4.48 -15.10 -22.11
C ALA A 45 -3.10 -15.41 -21.48
N ASN A 46 -2.40 -14.43 -20.89
CA ASN A 46 -1.12 -14.64 -20.21
C ASN A 46 -1.22 -14.37 -18.70
N HIS A 47 -2.28 -14.88 -18.07
CA HIS A 47 -2.49 -14.79 -16.63
C HIS A 47 -1.44 -15.64 -15.89
N SER A 48 -0.25 -15.08 -15.65
CA SER A 48 0.76 -15.72 -14.82
C SER A 48 0.35 -15.65 -13.35
N VAL A 49 -0.51 -16.60 -12.94
CA VAL A 49 -0.97 -16.84 -11.56
C VAL A 49 0.22 -16.74 -10.61
N ARG A 50 1.37 -17.29 -10.99
CA ARG A 50 2.63 -17.26 -10.23
C ARG A 50 3.10 -15.85 -9.82
N ARG A 51 2.93 -14.82 -10.64
CA ARG A 51 3.33 -13.43 -10.32
C ARG A 51 2.32 -12.77 -9.37
N THR A 52 1.03 -13.01 -9.57
CA THR A 52 -0.02 -12.50 -8.68
C THR A 52 0.03 -13.19 -7.32
N THR A 53 0.25 -14.51 -7.28
CA THR A 53 0.45 -15.24 -6.02
C THR A 53 1.66 -14.72 -5.26
N LYS A 54 2.80 -14.43 -5.92
CA LYS A 54 3.97 -13.83 -5.26
C LYS A 54 3.64 -12.45 -4.64
N MET A 55 2.97 -11.57 -5.39
CA MET A 55 2.58 -10.26 -4.87
C MET A 55 1.55 -10.34 -3.74
N ILE A 56 0.60 -11.27 -3.84
CA ILE A 56 -0.35 -11.58 -2.76
C ILE A 56 0.40 -12.11 -1.53
N SER A 57 1.38 -13.01 -1.69
CA SER A 57 2.19 -13.50 -0.58
C SER A 57 2.99 -12.38 0.10
N ILE A 58 3.59 -11.46 -0.67
CA ILE A 58 4.23 -10.26 -0.10
C ILE A 58 3.19 -9.42 0.67
N GLY A 59 2.00 -9.23 0.10
CA GLY A 59 0.88 -8.52 0.72
C GLY A 59 0.47 -9.12 2.09
N PHE A 60 0.30 -10.44 2.14
CA PHE A 60 -0.17 -11.14 3.33
C PHE A 60 0.90 -11.32 4.41
N PHE A 61 2.13 -11.70 4.03
CA PHE A 61 3.17 -12.07 5.00
C PHE A 61 4.11 -10.93 5.38
N PHE A 62 4.23 -9.91 4.54
CA PHE A 62 5.12 -8.78 4.80
C PHE A 62 4.33 -7.48 5.01
N VAL A 63 3.53 -7.07 4.03
CA VAL A 63 2.82 -5.78 4.07
C VAL A 63 1.83 -5.74 5.23
N GLY A 64 0.98 -6.76 5.39
CA GLY A 64 -0.01 -6.83 6.46
C GLY A 64 0.57 -6.65 7.87
N PRO A 65 1.53 -7.49 8.31
CA PRO A 65 2.14 -7.37 9.64
C PRO A 65 2.91 -6.07 9.86
N VAL A 66 3.66 -5.61 8.85
CA VAL A 66 4.49 -4.40 8.95
C VAL A 66 3.61 -3.15 9.04
N VAL A 67 2.58 -3.06 8.20
CA VAL A 67 1.61 -1.95 8.21
C VAL A 67 0.77 -1.98 9.48
N GLY A 68 0.28 -3.15 9.91
CA GLY A 68 -0.49 -3.29 11.15
C GLY A 68 0.32 -2.94 12.41
N GLY A 69 1.60 -3.33 12.45
CA GLY A 69 2.53 -2.94 13.50
C GLY A 69 2.79 -1.43 13.51
N TRP A 70 2.99 -0.83 12.34
CA TRP A 70 3.22 0.60 12.22
C TRP A 70 2.01 1.44 12.64
N TYR A 71 0.79 1.05 12.27
CA TYR A 71 -0.41 1.75 12.72
C TYR A 71 -0.54 1.80 14.25
N LYS A 72 -0.16 0.73 14.97
CA LYS A 72 -0.09 0.74 16.44
C LYS A 72 0.92 1.76 16.97
N VAL A 73 2.10 1.85 16.34
CA VAL A 73 3.13 2.82 16.69
C VAL A 73 2.64 4.25 16.43
N LEU A 74 1.98 4.47 15.30
CA LEU A 74 1.42 5.75 14.90
C LEU A 74 0.30 6.24 15.84
N ASP A 75 -0.56 5.32 16.29
CA ASP A 75 -1.61 5.61 17.25
C ASP A 75 -1.08 5.93 18.65
N LYS A 76 0.09 5.37 19.02
CA LYS A 76 0.77 5.70 20.27
C LYS A 76 1.52 7.03 20.20
N LEU A 77 2.12 7.36 19.04
CA LEU A 77 2.88 8.59 18.82
C LEU A 77 1.98 9.83 18.68
N VAL A 78 0.83 9.68 18.03
CA VAL A 78 -0.08 10.80 17.76
C VAL A 78 -1.45 10.47 18.35
N THR A 79 -1.68 11.00 19.55
CA THR A 79 -2.96 10.91 20.26
C THR A 79 -3.89 12.04 19.81
N GLY A 80 -5.17 11.72 19.58
CA GLY A 80 -6.22 12.69 19.24
C GLY A 80 -6.89 12.44 17.88
N GLY A 81 -8.20 12.70 17.82
CA GLY A 81 -9.04 12.54 16.63
C GLY A 81 -9.20 13.80 15.77
N THR A 82 -8.36 14.81 15.97
CA THR A 82 -8.45 16.10 15.29
C THR A 82 -7.79 16.06 13.91
N LYS A 83 -8.18 16.98 13.01
CA LYS A 83 -7.58 17.09 11.65
C LYS A 83 -6.06 17.28 11.69
N SER A 84 -5.55 17.99 12.70
CA SER A 84 -4.12 18.19 12.94
C SER A 84 -3.38 16.91 13.34
N ALA A 85 -4.02 16.02 14.11
CA ALA A 85 -3.46 14.72 14.44
C ALA A 85 -3.31 13.84 13.18
N ALA A 86 -4.30 13.88 12.28
CA ALA A 86 -4.24 13.12 11.04
C ALA A 86 -3.15 13.63 10.08
N LEU A 87 -2.94 14.95 9.99
CA LEU A 87 -1.83 15.53 9.24
C LEU A 87 -0.46 15.15 9.83
N LYS A 88 -0.31 15.20 11.17
CA LYS A 88 0.92 14.75 11.84
C LYS A 88 1.20 13.27 11.58
N LYS A 89 0.17 12.41 11.68
CA LYS A 89 0.25 10.99 11.34
C LYS A 89 0.75 10.77 9.92
N MET A 90 0.21 11.51 8.94
CA MET A 90 0.66 11.47 7.55
C MET A 90 2.13 11.87 7.42
N LEU A 91 2.57 12.98 8.03
CA LEU A 91 3.95 13.44 7.89
C LEU A 91 4.94 12.42 8.48
N VAL A 92 4.62 11.86 9.63
CA VAL A 92 5.43 10.79 10.26
C VAL A 92 5.48 9.55 9.37
N ASP A 93 4.34 9.18 8.77
CA ASP A 93 4.24 8.05 7.85
C ASP A 93 5.08 8.27 6.58
N GLN A 94 5.00 9.47 5.97
CA GLN A 94 5.74 9.80 4.76
C GLN A 94 7.25 9.90 5.01
N VAL A 95 7.69 10.49 6.12
CA VAL A 95 9.13 10.71 6.37
C VAL A 95 9.82 9.46 6.92
N GLY A 96 9.13 8.68 7.76
CA GLY A 96 9.72 7.52 8.43
C GLY A 96 9.39 6.19 7.74
N PHE A 97 8.10 5.92 7.56
CA PHE A 97 7.64 4.59 7.15
C PHE A 97 7.66 4.38 5.66
N ALA A 98 7.19 5.33 4.86
CA ALA A 98 7.17 5.22 3.40
C ALA A 98 8.54 4.87 2.80
N PRO A 99 9.67 5.55 3.14
CA PRO A 99 10.99 5.18 2.61
C PRO A 99 11.42 3.77 3.04
N CYS A 100 11.27 3.43 4.32
CA CYS A 100 11.63 2.10 4.83
C CYS A 100 10.78 0.99 4.19
N PHE A 101 9.48 1.21 4.08
CA PHE A 101 8.52 0.28 3.50
C PHE A 101 8.76 0.08 2.01
N LEU A 102 8.96 1.16 1.24
CA LEU A 102 9.26 1.08 -0.19
C LEU A 102 10.57 0.33 -0.45
N GLY A 103 11.61 0.63 0.35
CA GLY A 103 12.90 -0.04 0.25
C GLY A 103 12.79 -1.54 0.49
N ALA A 104 12.09 -1.93 1.57
CA ALA A 104 11.87 -3.33 1.90
C ALA A 104 10.96 -4.04 0.89
N PHE A 105 9.89 -3.40 0.42
CA PHE A 105 8.98 -3.96 -0.58
C PHE A 105 9.70 -4.24 -1.90
N LEU A 106 10.47 -3.27 -2.42
CA LEU A 106 11.24 -3.45 -3.66
C LEU A 106 12.36 -4.49 -3.47
N GLY A 107 13.04 -4.48 -2.33
CA GLY A 107 14.09 -5.45 -2.00
C GLY A 107 13.57 -6.89 -1.95
N ILE A 108 12.47 -7.13 -1.21
CA ILE A 108 11.82 -8.45 -1.12
C ILE A 108 11.28 -8.87 -2.49
N SER A 109 10.67 -7.94 -3.24
CA SER A 109 10.17 -8.22 -4.58
C SER A 109 11.29 -8.66 -5.53
N GLY A 110 12.46 -8.03 -5.47
CA GLY A 110 13.59 -8.41 -6.30
C GLY A 110 14.16 -9.80 -5.97
N VAL A 111 14.25 -10.15 -4.68
CA VAL A 111 14.63 -11.50 -4.25
C VAL A 111 13.62 -12.53 -4.74
N LEU A 112 12.32 -12.26 -4.60
CA LEU A 112 11.27 -13.17 -5.06
C LEU A 112 11.19 -13.29 -6.59
N ASN A 113 11.69 -12.29 -7.32
CA ASN A 113 11.85 -12.35 -8.77
C ASN A 113 13.10 -13.13 -9.21
N GLY A 114 13.92 -13.61 -8.27
CA GLY A 114 15.11 -14.42 -8.56
C GLY A 114 16.34 -13.61 -8.95
N LEU A 115 16.35 -12.29 -8.68
CA LEU A 115 17.52 -11.44 -8.92
C LEU A 115 18.65 -11.81 -7.95
N THR A 116 19.89 -11.77 -8.43
CA THR A 116 21.05 -11.84 -7.54
C THR A 116 21.09 -10.64 -6.62
N VAL A 117 21.81 -10.73 -5.49
CA VAL A 117 21.92 -9.63 -4.52
C VAL A 117 22.44 -8.35 -5.17
N LYS A 118 23.41 -8.46 -6.10
CA LYS A 118 23.96 -7.30 -6.82
C LYS A 118 22.93 -6.66 -7.75
N GLU A 119 22.19 -7.46 -8.52
CA GLU A 119 21.13 -6.96 -9.41
C GLU A 119 19.97 -6.34 -8.63
N ASN A 120 19.60 -6.96 -7.50
CA ASN A 120 18.55 -6.44 -6.64
C ASN A 120 18.93 -5.08 -6.05
N VAL A 121 20.17 -4.93 -5.56
CA VAL A 121 20.67 -3.65 -5.03
C VAL A 121 20.75 -2.58 -6.14
N ALA A 122 21.19 -2.96 -7.34
CA ALA A 122 21.24 -2.04 -8.48
C ALA A 122 19.83 -1.58 -8.89
N LYS A 123 18.89 -2.51 -9.02
CA LYS A 123 17.48 -2.24 -9.31
C LYS A 123 16.84 -1.38 -8.23
N LEU A 124 17.10 -1.71 -6.97
CA LEU A 124 16.63 -0.93 -5.83
C LEU A 124 17.15 0.51 -5.93
N LYS A 125 18.46 0.73 -6.09
CA LYS A 125 19.01 2.09 -6.22
C LYS A 125 18.40 2.88 -7.38
N ARG A 126 18.16 2.21 -8.51
CA ARG A 126 17.53 2.81 -9.70
C ARG A 126 16.08 3.21 -9.44
N ASP A 127 15.28 2.27 -8.96
CA ASP A 127 13.82 2.41 -8.94
C ASP A 127 13.30 3.04 -7.64
N TYR A 128 14.07 2.96 -6.54
CA TYR A 128 13.71 3.45 -5.21
C TYR A 128 13.56 4.96 -5.17
N MET A 129 14.53 5.72 -5.69
CA MET A 129 14.47 7.19 -5.69
C MET A 129 13.27 7.69 -6.48
N ASP A 130 13.08 7.17 -7.69
CA ASP A 130 11.92 7.53 -8.50
C ASP A 130 10.59 7.13 -7.82
N ALA A 131 10.54 6.00 -7.11
CA ALA A 131 9.34 5.56 -6.39
C ALA A 131 9.06 6.45 -5.18
N LEU A 132 10.10 6.83 -4.44
CA LEU A 132 10.00 7.70 -3.28
C LEU A 132 9.55 9.10 -3.68
N ILE A 133 10.14 9.66 -4.74
CA ILE A 133 9.75 10.96 -5.29
C ILE A 133 8.29 10.90 -5.76
N SER A 134 7.90 9.87 -6.51
CA SER A 134 6.50 9.68 -6.94
C SER A 134 5.53 9.59 -5.75
N SER A 135 5.94 8.95 -4.66
CA SER A 135 5.15 8.87 -3.42
C SER A 135 4.93 10.25 -2.82
N TYR A 136 5.97 11.07 -2.75
CA TYR A 136 5.92 12.44 -2.22
C TYR A 136 5.18 13.42 -3.13
N TYR A 137 5.10 13.17 -4.43
CA TYR A 137 4.25 13.97 -5.32
C TYR A 137 2.77 13.56 -5.22
N LEU A 138 2.47 12.29 -4.95
CA LEU A 138 1.10 11.80 -4.93
C LEU A 138 0.42 12.01 -3.57
N TRP A 139 1.05 11.54 -2.49
CA TRP A 139 0.37 11.39 -1.20
C TRP A 139 0.11 12.69 -0.44
N PRO A 140 1.07 13.64 -0.32
CA PRO A 140 0.83 14.90 0.37
C PRO A 140 -0.31 15.73 -0.23
N PRO A 141 -0.40 15.95 -1.57
CA PRO A 141 -1.53 16.66 -2.16
C PRO A 141 -2.87 15.94 -1.94
N VAL A 142 -2.90 14.61 -2.11
CA VAL A 142 -4.10 13.80 -1.90
C VAL A 142 -4.58 13.92 -0.46
N GLN A 143 -3.69 13.83 0.52
CA GLN A 143 -4.04 13.94 1.93
C GLN A 143 -4.49 15.35 2.30
N ILE A 144 -3.84 16.40 1.79
CA ILE A 144 -4.27 17.79 2.00
C ILE A 144 -5.69 17.98 1.46
N ALA A 145 -5.95 17.56 0.22
CA ALA A 145 -7.28 17.64 -0.38
C ALA A 145 -8.31 16.83 0.43
N ASN A 146 -7.92 15.64 0.90
CA ASN A 146 -8.77 14.77 1.69
C ASN A 146 -9.14 15.39 3.06
N PHE A 147 -8.21 16.08 3.72
CA PHE A 147 -8.49 16.74 5.00
C PHE A 147 -9.28 18.05 4.85
N TYR A 148 -9.08 18.76 3.75
CA TYR A 148 -9.68 20.07 3.50
C TYR A 148 -11.08 19.97 2.87
N PHE A 149 -11.23 19.23 1.78
CA PHE A 149 -12.46 19.19 0.99
C PHE A 149 -13.40 18.04 1.36
N ILE A 150 -12.87 16.93 1.88
CA ILE A 150 -13.64 15.68 2.00
C ILE A 150 -14.20 15.50 3.43
N PRO A 151 -15.52 15.25 3.59
CA PRO A 151 -16.13 14.94 4.89
C PRO A 151 -15.55 13.66 5.49
N LEU A 152 -15.45 13.59 6.83
CA LEU A 152 -14.77 12.51 7.56
C LEU A 152 -15.18 11.09 7.10
N HIS A 153 -16.45 10.89 6.78
CA HIS A 153 -17.02 9.60 6.37
C HIS A 153 -16.53 9.12 4.99
N HIS A 154 -16.19 10.03 4.08
CA HIS A 154 -15.76 9.70 2.71
C HIS A 154 -14.24 9.67 2.53
N ARG A 155 -13.48 10.13 3.53
CA ARG A 155 -12.02 10.23 3.46
C ARG A 155 -11.34 8.89 3.24
N LEU A 156 -11.87 7.85 3.87
CA LEU A 156 -11.35 6.50 3.74
C LEU A 156 -11.55 6.00 2.30
N ALA A 157 -12.72 6.22 1.70
CA ALA A 157 -13.01 5.77 0.35
C ALA A 157 -12.05 6.39 -0.68
N VAL A 158 -11.79 7.70 -0.58
CA VAL A 158 -10.90 8.41 -1.51
C VAL A 158 -9.45 7.92 -1.37
N VAL A 159 -8.98 7.76 -0.13
CA VAL A 159 -7.64 7.21 0.15
C VAL A 159 -7.51 5.80 -0.42
N GLN A 160 -8.55 4.97 -0.29
CA GLN A 160 -8.53 3.60 -0.82
C GLN A 160 -8.48 3.57 -2.35
N ILE A 161 -9.20 4.47 -3.04
CA ILE A 161 -9.13 4.57 -4.51
C ILE A 161 -7.71 4.94 -4.96
N VAL A 162 -7.11 5.96 -4.32
CA VAL A 162 -5.73 6.37 -4.63
C VAL A 162 -4.74 5.26 -4.26
N ALA A 163 -4.96 4.56 -3.15
CA ALA A 163 -4.14 3.43 -2.72
C ALA A 163 -4.15 2.29 -3.75
N VAL A 164 -5.29 2.01 -4.38
CA VAL A 164 -5.37 1.01 -5.46
C VAL A 164 -4.49 1.44 -6.65
N ALA A 165 -4.56 2.71 -7.06
CA ALA A 165 -3.72 3.23 -8.14
C ALA A 165 -2.22 3.18 -7.78
N TRP A 166 -1.88 3.54 -6.53
CA TRP A 166 -0.51 3.47 -6.02
C TRP A 166 0.03 2.04 -5.96
N ASN A 167 -0.75 1.09 -5.45
CA ASN A 167 -0.36 -0.33 -5.44
C ASN A 167 -0.18 -0.88 -6.87
N SER A 168 -0.99 -0.42 -7.82
CA SER A 168 -0.83 -0.78 -9.24
C SER A 168 0.49 -0.28 -9.81
N TYR A 169 0.87 0.97 -9.47
CA TYR A 169 2.16 1.56 -9.83
C TYR A 169 3.33 0.82 -9.19
N LEU A 170 3.24 0.49 -7.89
CA LEU A 170 4.29 -0.26 -7.19
C LEU A 170 4.46 -1.66 -7.75
N SER A 171 3.37 -2.38 -8.05
CA SER A 171 3.47 -3.71 -8.67
C SER A 171 4.10 -3.61 -10.06
N TRP A 172 3.71 -2.62 -10.87
CA TRP A 172 4.35 -2.40 -12.18
C TRP A 172 5.85 -2.17 -12.03
N LYS A 173 6.25 -1.26 -11.12
CA LYS A 173 7.65 -0.89 -10.93
C LYS A 173 8.50 -2.02 -10.36
N ALA A 174 7.98 -2.78 -9.41
CA ALA A 174 8.64 -3.94 -8.84
C ALA A 174 8.91 -5.03 -9.89
N ASN A 175 8.03 -5.16 -10.88
CA ASN A 175 8.10 -6.20 -11.90
C ASN A 175 8.70 -5.75 -13.24
N LYS A 176 8.78 -4.44 -13.50
CA LYS A 176 9.53 -3.91 -14.64
C LYS A 176 11.00 -4.24 -14.45
N MET A 177 11.61 -5.00 -15.36
CA MET A 177 13.05 -5.29 -15.34
C MET A 177 13.81 -4.10 -15.93
#